data_AF-A0A812EWE6-F1
#
_entry.id   AF-A0A812EWE6-F1
#
_cell.length_a   1.000
_cell.length_b   1.000
_cell.length_c   1.000
_cell.angle_alpha   90.00
_cell.angle_beta   90.00
_cell.angle_gamma   90.00
#
_symmetry.space_group_name_H-M   'P 1'
#
loop_
_entity.id
_entity.type
_entity.pdbx_description
1 polymer ?
#
loop_
_entity_poly.entity_id
_entity_poly.type
_entity_poly.pdbx_seq_one_letter_code
_entity_poly.pdbx_strand_id
1 'polypeptide(L)'
;MADESTKMETAKQEQKIEYQVPPYNPTHVLSPEYEGTSNYEVGIAQLRREKLERLERLKADPEASQAQIRQAEEDLKTLEYLYENYHIGMNVFRTAKGGRDKLRE
;
A
#
# COMPACT_ATOMS: atom_id res chain seq x y z
N MET A 1 -4.52 38.82 57.76
CA MET A 1 -3.90 39.00 56.43
C MET A 1 -3.17 37.69 56.15
N ALA A 2 -3.88 36.70 55.60
CA ALA A 2 -3.95 36.40 54.16
C ALA A 2 -2.62 35.73 53.73
N ASP A 3 -2.49 34.42 53.94
CA ASP A 3 -2.85 33.35 52.99
C ASP A 3 -1.89 33.33 51.77
N GLU A 4 -0.71 32.73 51.97
CA GLU A 4 0.20 32.33 50.88
C GLU A 4 -0.34 31.06 50.22
N SER A 5 -1.53 31.18 49.64
CA SER A 5 -2.03 30.22 48.70
C SER A 5 -1.30 30.39 47.36
N THR A 6 -0.80 29.26 46.87
CA THR A 6 -0.59 28.95 45.44
C THR A 6 0.72 29.42 44.82
N LYS A 7 1.61 28.46 44.58
CA LYS A 7 2.37 28.30 43.33
C LYS A 7 2.97 26.89 43.28
N MET A 8 2.11 25.88 43.11
CA MET A 8 2.58 24.60 42.56
C MET A 8 2.63 24.79 41.05
N GLU A 9 3.81 25.22 40.59
CA GLU A 9 4.14 25.46 39.20
C GLU A 9 4.32 24.10 38.51
N THR A 10 3.31 23.67 37.76
CA THR A 10 3.35 22.44 36.97
C THR A 10 4.29 22.62 35.79
N ALA A 11 5.58 22.36 35.99
CA ALA A 11 6.57 22.31 34.92
C ALA A 11 6.34 21.05 34.07
N LYS A 12 5.49 21.16 33.04
CA LYS A 12 5.34 20.12 32.01
C LYS A 12 6.63 20.11 31.19
N GLN A 13 7.52 19.15 31.46
CA GLN A 13 8.71 18.93 30.64
C GLN A 13 8.27 18.54 29.22
N GLU A 14 8.54 19.42 28.26
CA GLU A 14 8.34 19.15 26.84
C GLU A 14 9.36 18.10 26.38
N GLN A 15 8.93 16.84 26.31
CA GLN A 15 9.71 15.79 25.69
C GLN A 15 9.81 16.08 24.19
N LYS A 16 10.97 16.56 23.75
CA LYS A 16 11.28 16.78 22.34
C LYS A 16 11.40 15.42 21.65
N ILE A 17 10.32 14.95 21.01
CA ILE A 17 10.35 13.75 20.18
C ILE A 17 11.12 14.13 18.90
N GLU A 18 12.37 13.70 18.81
CA GLU A 18 13.17 13.92 17.61
C GLU A 18 12.69 12.93 16.53
N TYR A 19 11.99 13.46 15.52
CA TYR A 19 11.52 12.66 14.40
C TYR A 19 12.70 12.29 13.50
N GLN A 20 13.23 11.09 13.70
CA GLN A 20 14.25 10.53 12.81
C GLN A 20 13.56 9.72 11.71
N VAL A 21 13.63 10.22 10.47
CA VAL A 21 13.26 9.42 9.29
C VAL A 21 14.38 8.40 9.07
N PRO A 22 14.10 7.09 9.05
CA PRO A 22 15.12 6.09 8.75
C PRO A 22 15.72 6.33 7.36
N PRO A 23 17.02 6.05 7.15
CA PRO A 23 17.65 6.23 5.84
C PRO A 23 17.01 5.31 4.79
N TYR A 24 16.64 5.88 3.64
CA TYR A 24 16.09 5.11 2.52
C TYR A 24 17.22 4.38 1.78
N ASN A 25 17.32 3.06 1.96
CA ASN A 25 18.31 2.20 1.31
C ASN A 25 17.64 1.05 0.53
N PRO A 26 17.15 1.30 -0.69
CA PRO A 26 16.43 0.30 -1.46
C PRO A 26 17.38 -0.78 -2.00
N THR A 27 17.02 -2.04 -1.79
CA THR A 27 17.69 -3.19 -2.39
C THR A 27 17.05 -3.53 -3.74
N HIS A 28 17.82 -4.10 -4.68
CA HIS A 28 17.30 -4.68 -5.93
C HIS A 28 16.59 -3.69 -6.89
N VAL A 29 17.00 -2.41 -6.88
CA VAL A 29 16.44 -1.37 -7.76
C VAL A 29 16.59 -1.76 -9.23
N LEU A 30 15.47 -1.95 -9.93
CA LEU A 30 15.42 -2.31 -11.36
C LEU A 30 16.26 -3.54 -11.74
N SER A 31 16.43 -4.44 -10.78
CA SER A 31 17.23 -5.66 -10.95
C SER A 31 16.54 -6.64 -11.92
N PRO A 32 17.28 -7.26 -12.85
CA PRO A 32 16.73 -8.22 -13.81
C PRO A 32 16.10 -9.45 -13.13
N GLU A 33 16.63 -9.86 -11.99
CA GLU A 33 16.15 -11.04 -11.22
C GLU A 33 14.69 -10.90 -10.79
N TYR A 34 14.21 -9.66 -10.65
CA TYR A 34 12.83 -9.34 -10.29
C TYR A 34 12.08 -8.68 -11.46
N GLU A 35 12.60 -8.81 -12.69
CA GLU A 35 12.02 -8.23 -13.91
C GLU A 35 11.83 -6.70 -13.83
N GLY A 36 12.59 -6.05 -12.94
CA GLY A 36 12.41 -4.65 -12.57
C GLY A 36 10.99 -4.32 -12.07
N THR A 37 10.27 -5.31 -11.52
CA THR A 37 8.98 -5.10 -10.87
C THR A 37 9.16 -4.30 -9.59
N SER A 38 8.23 -3.41 -9.33
CA SER A 38 8.20 -2.66 -8.08
C SER A 38 7.57 -3.51 -6.96
N ASN A 39 7.96 -3.23 -5.72
CA ASN A 39 7.27 -3.79 -4.55
C ASN A 39 5.76 -3.49 -4.58
N TYR A 40 5.36 -2.39 -5.22
CA TYR A 40 3.96 -2.04 -5.44
C TYR A 40 3.26 -3.07 -6.36
N GLU A 41 3.86 -3.45 -7.48
CA GLU A 41 3.29 -4.44 -8.41
C GLU A 41 3.16 -5.82 -7.77
N VAL A 42 4.19 -6.26 -7.04
CA VAL A 42 4.16 -7.53 -6.31
C VAL A 42 3.07 -7.52 -5.22
N GLY A 43 2.99 -6.43 -4.45
CA GLY A 43 2.00 -6.27 -3.39
C GLY A 43 0.56 -6.24 -3.92
N ILE A 44 0.31 -5.55 -5.03
CA ILE A 44 -1.02 -5.50 -5.65
C ILE A 44 -1.42 -6.87 -6.21
N ALA A 45 -0.49 -7.60 -6.83
CA ALA A 45 -0.77 -8.96 -7.31
C ALA A 45 -1.14 -9.91 -6.16
N GLN A 46 -0.42 -9.84 -5.05
CA GLN A 46 -0.74 -10.62 -3.84
C GLN A 46 -2.10 -10.23 -3.27
N LEU A 47 -2.36 -8.93 -3.10
CA LEU A 47 -3.63 -8.43 -2.58
C LEU A 47 -4.81 -8.83 -3.48
N ARG A 48 -4.63 -8.81 -4.81
CA ARG A 48 -5.63 -9.26 -5.77
C ARG A 48 -5.96 -10.73 -5.58
N ARG A 49 -4.94 -11.56 -5.41
CA ARG A 49 -5.12 -13.00 -5.14
C ARG A 49 -5.90 -13.22 -3.85
N GLU A 50 -5.53 -12.55 -2.76
CA GLU A 50 -6.23 -12.66 -1.47
C GLU A 50 -7.71 -12.24 -1.57
N LYS A 51 -8.00 -11.17 -2.31
CA LYS A 51 -9.35 -10.67 -2.55
C LYS A 51 -10.18 -11.63 -3.42
N LEU A 52 -9.58 -12.22 -4.46
CA LEU A 52 -10.21 -13.26 -5.27
C LEU A 52 -10.54 -14.50 -4.42
N GLU A 53 -9.58 -15.00 -3.65
CA GLU A 53 -9.81 -16.14 -2.74
C GLU A 53 -10.91 -15.84 -1.70
N ARG A 54 -11.04 -14.59 -1.26
CA ARG A 54 -12.16 -14.16 -0.40
C ARG A 54 -13.49 -14.17 -1.14
N LEU A 55 -13.54 -13.66 -2.36
CA LEU A 55 -14.76 -13.62 -3.17
C LEU A 55 -15.27 -15.05 -3.47
N GLU A 56 -14.37 -15.95 -3.87
CA GLU A 56 -14.71 -17.35 -4.14
C GLU A 56 -15.28 -18.05 -2.90
N ARG A 57 -14.68 -17.81 -1.72
CA ARG A 57 -15.22 -18.31 -0.45
C ARG A 57 -16.63 -17.79 -0.15
N LEU A 58 -16.88 -16.50 -0.37
CA LEU A 58 -18.20 -15.91 -0.18
C LEU A 58 -19.23 -16.44 -1.19
N LYS A 59 -18.82 -16.75 -2.42
CA LYS A 59 -19.70 -17.34 -3.44
C LYS A 59 -20.03 -18.81 -3.17
N ALA A 60 -19.10 -19.53 -2.56
CA ALA A 60 -19.29 -20.93 -2.18
C ALA A 60 -20.10 -21.11 -0.88
N ASP A 61 -20.24 -20.06 -0.07
CA ASP A 61 -20.97 -20.09 1.19
C ASP A 61 -22.46 -19.76 0.98
N PRO A 62 -23.39 -20.71 1.21
CA PRO A 62 -24.82 -20.49 1.03
C PRO A 62 -25.43 -19.48 2.03
N GLU A 63 -24.76 -19.19 3.14
CA GLU A 63 -25.19 -18.23 4.16
C GLU A 63 -24.61 -16.82 3.94
N ALA A 64 -23.74 -16.65 2.93
CA ALA A 64 -23.11 -15.37 2.67
C ALA A 64 -24.12 -14.31 2.21
N SER A 65 -23.96 -13.10 2.74
CA SER A 65 -24.82 -11.99 2.36
C SER A 65 -24.49 -11.51 0.94
N GLN A 66 -25.53 -11.30 0.13
CA GLN A 66 -25.40 -10.69 -1.20
C GLN A 66 -24.70 -9.33 -1.16
N ALA A 67 -24.86 -8.56 -0.07
CA ALA A 67 -24.15 -7.30 0.11
C ALA A 67 -22.63 -7.50 0.28
N GLN A 68 -22.21 -8.54 0.99
CA GLN A 68 -20.80 -8.86 1.18
C GLN A 68 -20.14 -9.33 -0.12
N ILE A 69 -20.86 -10.10 -0.94
CA ILE A 69 -20.40 -10.53 -2.26
C ILE A 69 -20.20 -9.31 -3.16
N ARG A 70 -21.19 -8.42 -3.25
CA ARG A 70 -21.09 -7.19 -4.05
C ARG A 70 -19.93 -6.30 -3.61
N GLN A 71 -19.76 -6.11 -2.30
CA GLN A 71 -18.64 -5.33 -1.77
C GLN A 71 -17.29 -5.95 -2.16
N ALA A 72 -17.17 -7.28 -2.08
CA ALA A 72 -15.94 -7.98 -2.49
C ALA A 72 -15.66 -7.84 -3.99
N GLU A 73 -16.69 -7.82 -4.84
CA GLU A 73 -16.57 -7.56 -6.28
C GLU A 73 -16.14 -6.11 -6.57
N GLU A 74 -16.72 -5.14 -5.89
CA GLU A 74 -16.36 -3.71 -6.02
C GLU A 74 -14.93 -3.42 -5.53
N ASP A 75 -14.52 -4.05 -4.43
CA ASP A 75 -13.15 -3.99 -3.91
C ASP A 75 -12.15 -4.50 -4.96
N LEU A 76 -12.45 -5.64 -5.59
CA LEU A 76 -11.60 -6.22 -6.64
C LEU A 76 -11.53 -5.31 -7.87
N LYS A 77 -12.66 -4.78 -8.32
CA LYS A 77 -12.71 -3.86 -9.46
C LYS A 77 -11.91 -2.58 -9.20
N THR A 78 -12.03 -2.04 -7.99
CA THR A 78 -11.24 -0.87 -7.56
C THR A 78 -9.76 -1.17 -7.61
N LEU A 79 -9.35 -2.34 -7.10
CA LEU A 79 -7.96 -2.76 -7.09
C LEU A 79 -7.39 -2.93 -8.51
N GLU A 80 -8.16 -3.55 -9.41
CA GLU A 80 -7.77 -3.72 -10.82
C GLU A 80 -7.62 -2.37 -11.53
N TYR A 81 -8.53 -1.43 -11.29
CA TYR A 81 -8.42 -0.08 -11.84
C TYR A 81 -7.17 0.66 -11.35
N LEU A 82 -6.83 0.55 -10.05
CA LEU A 82 -5.60 1.13 -9.50
C LEU A 82 -4.35 0.52 -10.14
N TYR A 83 -4.34 -0.81 -10.31
CA TYR A 83 -3.26 -1.52 -10.95
C TYR A 83 -3.07 -1.10 -12.41
N GLU A 84 -4.15 -1.03 -13.19
CA GLU A 84 -4.11 -0.61 -14.59
C GLU A 84 -3.61 0.83 -14.72
N ASN A 85 -4.10 1.75 -13.89
CA ASN A 85 -3.62 3.13 -13.91
C ASN A 85 -2.14 3.24 -13.59
N TYR A 86 -1.65 2.49 -12.59
CA TYR A 86 -0.23 2.44 -12.29
C TYR A 86 0.57 1.89 -13.48
N HIS A 87 0.11 0.79 -14.08
CA HIS A 87 0.79 0.15 -15.19
C HIS A 87 0.82 1.04 -16.44
N ILE A 88 -0.28 1.70 -16.78
CA ILE A 88 -0.38 2.69 -17.88
C ILE A 88 0.56 3.87 -17.62
N GLY A 89 0.54 4.43 -16.41
CA GLY A 89 1.41 5.56 -16.04
C GLY A 89 2.89 5.18 -16.10
N MET A 90 3.24 3.98 -15.66
CA MET A 90 4.60 3.47 -15.69
C MET A 90 5.05 3.06 -17.10
N ASN A 91 4.14 2.66 -18.00
CA ASN A 91 4.49 2.31 -19.37
C ASN A 91 5.15 3.49 -20.10
N VAL A 92 4.72 4.73 -19.88
CA VAL A 92 5.37 5.91 -20.46
C VAL A 92 6.86 6.00 -20.03
N PHE A 93 7.18 5.68 -18.78
CA PHE A 93 8.57 5.66 -18.28
C PHE A 93 9.36 4.43 -18.74
N ARG A 94 8.68 3.33 -19.02
CA ARG A 94 9.28 2.06 -19.45
C ARG A 94 9.64 2.06 -20.94
N THR A 95 8.85 2.76 -21.77
CA THR A 95 9.02 2.80 -23.22
C THR A 95 9.92 3.96 -23.69
N ALA A 96 10.08 5.03 -22.91
CA ALA A 96 10.76 6.25 -23.36
C ALA A 96 12.28 6.14 -23.64
N LYS A 97 12.98 5.08 -23.22
CA LYS A 97 14.36 4.80 -23.66
C LYS A 97 14.71 3.30 -23.55
N GLY A 98 14.07 2.45 -24.35
CA GLY A 98 14.53 1.07 -24.59
C GLY A 98 14.66 0.16 -23.35
N GLY A 99 13.89 0.42 -22.28
CA GLY A 99 14.09 -0.22 -20.98
C GLY A 99 13.40 -1.58 -20.79
N ARG A 100 12.41 -1.93 -21.63
CA ARG A 100 11.64 -3.19 -21.47
C ARG A 100 11.35 -3.97 -22.75
N ASP A 101 11.62 -3.43 -23.94
CA ASP A 101 11.42 -4.12 -25.24
C ASP A 101 12.34 -5.35 -25.45
N LYS A 102 13.22 -5.69 -24.51
CA LYS A 102 14.13 -6.85 -24.61
C LYS A 102 13.84 -8.01 -23.65
N LEU A 103 12.76 -7.96 -22.86
CA LEU A 103 12.52 -8.95 -21.79
C LEU A 103 11.36 -9.93 -22.04
N ARG A 104 10.82 -9.99 -23.26
CA ARG A 104 9.83 -11.03 -23.61
C ARG A 104 10.17 -11.62 -24.99
N GLU A 105 10.81 -12.78 -24.98
CA GLU A 105 10.58 -13.81 -26.00
C GLU A 105 9.39 -14.68 -25.56
#